data_AF-A0A2D5XCK8-F1
#
_entry.id   AF-A0A2D5XCK8-F1
#
_cell.length_a   1.000
_cell.length_b   1.000
_cell.length_c   1.000
_cell.angle_alpha   90.00
_cell.angle_beta   90.00
_cell.angle_gamma   90.00
#
_symmetry.space_group_name_H-M   'P 1'
#
loop_
_entity.id
_entity.type
_entity.pdbx_description
1 polymer ?
#
loop_
_entity_poly.entity_id
_entity_poly.type
_entity_poly.pdbx_seq_one_letter_code
_entity_poly.pdbx_strand_id
1 'polypeptide(L)' 'MKGKLNLYYDEEGDFLEFHIGDFTEGYFRNLGKGIFERVDRKTNKVSGVAIMGFKKRTEGPKDVSVPLPMDIQLSS' A
#
# COMPACT_ATOMS: atom_id res chain seq x y z
N MET A 1 -13.69 -2.51 -0.78
CA MET A 1 -13.95 -1.14 -1.27
C MET A 1 -13.88 -1.19 -2.79
N LYS A 2 -14.63 -0.36 -3.52
CA LYS A 2 -14.53 -0.24 -4.98
C LYS A 2 -14.09 1.19 -5.30
N GLY A 3 -13.22 1.36 -6.27
CA GLY A 3 -12.70 2.68 -6.63
C GLY A 3 -11.44 2.57 -7.48
N LYS A 4 -10.84 3.72 -7.78
CA LYS A 4 -9.56 3.79 -8.50
C LYS A 4 -8.44 3.32 -7.58
N LEU A 5 -7.50 2.56 -8.13
CA LEU A 5 -6.23 2.29 -7.48
C LEU A 5 -5.33 3.51 -7.71
N ASN A 6 -4.90 4.16 -6.64
CA ASN A 6 -3.94 5.26 -6.70
C ASN A 6 -2.59 4.76 -6.19
N LEU A 7 -1.52 5.05 -6.93
CA LEU A 7 -0.15 4.76 -6.54
C LEU A 7 0.58 6.08 -6.31
N TYR A 8 1.35 6.14 -5.24
CA TYR A 8 2.25 7.22 -4.92
C TYR A 8 3.61 6.65 -4.58
N TYR A 9 4.66 7.17 -5.22
CA TYR A 9 6.03 6.79 -4.94
C TYR A 9 6.84 8.04 -4.61
N ASP A 10 7.46 8.03 -3.43
CA ASP A 10 8.46 9.00 -3.02
C ASP A 10 9.85 8.39 -3.19
N GLU A 11 10.63 8.96 -4.11
CA GLU A 11 11.97 8.48 -4.43
C GLU A 11 12.99 8.82 -3.34
N GLU A 12 12.86 9.96 -2.67
CA GLU A 12 13.82 10.40 -1.64
C GLU A 12 13.67 9.52 -0.38
N GLY A 13 12.42 9.24 0.01
CA GLY A 13 12.10 8.37 1.13
C GLY A 13 12.19 6.87 0.85
N ASP A 14 12.39 6.46 -0.41
CA ASP A 14 12.25 5.07 -0.87
C ASP A 14 10.94 4.44 -0.37
N PHE A 15 9.82 5.10 -0.70
CA PHE A 15 8.50 4.81 -0.12
C PHE A 15 7.43 4.67 -1.21
N LEU A 16 6.79 3.51 -1.27
CA LEU A 16 5.65 3.25 -2.15
C LEU A 16 4.38 3.14 -1.31
N GLU A 17 3.35 3.91 -1.65
CA GLU A 17 1.99 3.75 -1.13
C GLU A 17 1.04 3.46 -2.28
N PHE A 18 0.09 2.56 -2.06
CA PHE A 18 -1.10 2.48 -2.88
C PHE A 18 -2.36 2.44 -2.01
N HIS A 19 -3.42 3.05 -2.50
CA HIS A 19 -4.73 3.01 -1.85
C HIS A 19 -5.85 2.84 -2.89
N ILE A 20 -6.99 2.33 -2.43
CA ILE A 20 -8.18 2.10 -3.26
C ILE A 20 -9.27 3.10 -2.88
N GLY A 21 -9.80 3.80 -3.88
CA GLY A 21 -10.83 4.82 -3.70
C GLY A 21 -10.23 6.19 -3.37
N ASP A 22 -11.06 7.07 -2.83
CA ASP A 22 -10.64 8.43 -2.50
C ASP A 22 -9.76 8.46 -1.26
N PHE A 23 -8.82 9.42 -1.20
CA PHE A 23 -8.01 9.62 -0.02
C PHE A 23 -8.87 10.13 1.14
N THR A 24 -8.99 9.32 2.18
CA THR A 24 -9.69 9.64 3.41
C THR A 24 -8.73 9.68 4.59
N GLU A 25 -9.15 10.33 5.67
CA GLU A 25 -8.41 10.30 6.92
C GLU A 25 -8.25 8.85 7.42
N GLY A 26 -7.01 8.49 7.73
CA GLY A 26 -6.65 7.14 8.09
C GLY A 26 -5.34 7.11 8.87
N TYR A 27 -4.96 5.92 9.28
CA TYR A 27 -3.71 5.69 10.00
C TYR A 27 -3.03 4.43 9.46
N PHE A 28 -1.71 4.35 9.67
CA PHE A 28 -0.94 3.18 9.27
C PHE A 28 -0.82 2.21 10.43
N ARG A 29 -1.14 0.93 10.19
CA ARG A 29 -0.83 -0.17 11.09
C ARG A 29 0.41 -0.91 10.57
N ASN A 30 1.43 -1.00 11.41
CA ASN A 30 2.69 -1.64 11.07
C ASN A 30 2.51 -3.17 11.04
N LEU A 31 2.79 -3.79 9.89
CA LEU A 31 2.76 -5.24 9.69
C LEU A 31 4.17 -5.87 9.79
N GLY A 32 5.20 -5.04 10.02
CA GLY A 32 6.59 -5.43 10.14
C GLY A 32 7.34 -5.40 8.81
N LYS A 33 8.67 -5.52 8.89
CA LYS A 33 9.58 -5.53 7.73
C LYS A 33 9.33 -4.35 6.76
N GLY A 34 9.02 -3.16 7.27
CA GLY A 34 8.75 -1.97 6.46
C GLY A 34 7.46 -2.04 5.64
N ILE A 35 6.50 -2.89 6.02
CA ILE A 35 5.19 -2.99 5.39
C ILE A 35 4.15 -2.46 6.37
N PHE A 36 3.26 -1.61 5.87
CA PHE A 36 2.20 -0.99 6.64
C PHE A 36 0.90 -1.11 5.88
N GLU A 37 -0.19 -1.45 6.55
CA GLU A 37 -1.51 -1.28 5.98
C GLU A 37 -2.06 0.10 6.32
N ARG A 38 -2.79 0.69 5.39
CA ARG A 38 -3.56 1.91 5.62
C ARG A 38 -4.96 1.53 6.05
N VAL A 39 -5.40 2.02 7.21
CA VAL A 39 -6.75 1.78 7.74
C VAL A 39 -7.54 3.08 7.67
N ASP A 40 -8.68 3.06 6.99
CA ASP A 40 -9.63 4.17 7.00
C ASP A 40 -10.21 4.34 8.41
N ARG A 41 -10.11 5.56 8.97
CA ARG A 41 -10.50 5.80 10.37
C ARG A 41 -12.01 5.69 10.60
N LYS A 42 -12.84 5.98 9.59
CA LYS A 42 -14.30 5.99 9.73
C LYS A 42 -14.90 4.59 9.69
N THR A 43 -14.39 3.76 8.80
CA THR A 43 -14.92 2.42 8.50
C THR A 43 -14.12 1.31 9.15
N ASN A 44 -12.91 1.62 9.65
CA ASN A 44 -11.94 0.67 10.19
C ASN A 44 -11.57 -0.46 9.21
N LYS A 45 -11.73 -0.20 7.90
CA LYS A 45 -11.38 -1.13 6.83
C LYS A 45 -10.02 -0.78 6.25
N VAL A 46 -9.30 -1.80 5.80
CA VAL A 46 -8.04 -1.60 5.11
C VAL A 46 -8.31 -0.97 3.74
N SER A 47 -7.68 0.18 3.49
CA SER A 47 -7.86 1.00 2.30
C SER A 47 -6.62 1.05 1.42
N GLY A 48 -5.46 0.58 1.90
CA GLY A 48 -4.22 0.55 1.13
C GLY A 48 -3.07 -0.14 1.85
N VAL A 49 -1.89 -0.07 1.24
CA VAL A 49 -0.61 -0.53 1.81
C VAL A 49 0.47 0.48 1.48
N ALA A 50 1.39 0.64 2.42
CA ALA A 50 2.63 1.37 2.26
C ALA A 50 3.83 0.44 2.48
N ILE A 51 4.88 0.65 1.68
CA ILE A 51 6.10 -0.17 1.65
C ILE A 51 7.29 0.79 1.70
N MET A 52 8.06 0.67 2.78
CA MET A 52 9.31 1.39 2.96
C MET A 52 10.50 0.55 2.51
N GLY A 53 11.45 1.18 1.82
CA GLY A 53 12.55 0.50 1.17
C GLY A 53 12.14 -0.25 -0.10
N PHE A 54 11.17 0.27 -0.87
CA PHE A 54 10.63 -0.43 -2.04
C PHE A 54 11.70 -0.63 -3.14
N LYS A 55 12.37 0.45 -3.56
CA LYS A 55 13.45 0.45 -4.53
C LYS A 55 14.57 -0.49 -4.11
N LYS A 56 15.03 -0.43 -2.86
CA LYS A 56 16.03 -1.36 -2.31
C LYS A 56 15.61 -2.83 -2.37
N ARG A 57 14.31 -3.14 -2.27
CA ARG A 57 13.79 -4.51 -2.43
C ARG A 57 13.76 -4.96 -3.89
N THR A 58 13.61 -4.01 -4.81
CA THR A 58 13.53 -4.26 -6.26
C THR A 58 14.87 -4.17 -7.00
N GLU A 59 15.94 -3.67 -6.38
CA GLU A 59 17.27 -3.49 -7.00
C GLU A 59 18.02 -4.80 -7.35
N GLY A 60 17.41 -5.99 -7.22
CA GLY A 60 18.00 -7.28 -7.59
C GLY A 60 17.04 -8.20 -8.37
N PRO A 61 17.46 -9.41 -8.79
CA PRO A 61 16.65 -10.34 -9.59
C PRO A 61 15.59 -11.07 -8.76
N LYS A 62 14.72 -10.33 -8.07
CA LYS A 62 13.73 -10.91 -7.15
C LYS A 62 12.36 -10.31 -7.38
N ASP A 63 11.41 -11.19 -7.68
CA ASP A 63 9.99 -10.91 -7.53
C ASP A 63 9.73 -10.36 -6.12
N VAL A 64 9.19 -9.14 -6.03
CA VAL A 64 8.76 -8.56 -4.76
C VAL A 64 7.37 -9.10 -4.45
N SER A 65 7.31 -10.10 -3.57
CA SER A 65 6.05 -10.57 -2.99
C SER A 65 5.81 -9.87 -1.66
N VAL A 66 4.75 -9.08 -1.60
CA VAL A 66 4.26 -8.44 -0.37
C VAL A 66 2.86 -8.94 -0.07
N PRO A 67 2.57 -9.33 1.19
CA PRO A 67 1.23 -9.72 1.58
C PRO A 67 0.29 -8.52 1.41
N LEU A 68 -0.75 -8.72 0.61
CA LEU A 68 -1.82 -7.74 0.46
C LEU A 68 -2.89 -8.03 1.52
N PRO A 69 -3.29 -7.04 2.33
CA PRO A 69 -4.33 -7.19 3.34
C PRO A 69 -5.75 -7.17 2.74
N MET A 70 -5.88 -7.26 1.41
CA MET A 70 -7.15 -7.16 0.70
C MET A 70 -7.11 -7.93 -0.62
N ASP A 71 -8.27 -8.46 -1.02
CA ASP A 71 -8.48 -8.99 -2.36
C ASP A 71 -8.69 -7.85 -3.37
N ILE A 72 -7.94 -7.89 -4.46
CA ILE A 72 -8.07 -6.94 -5.57
C ILE A 72 -8.79 -7.64 -6.72
N GLN A 73 -9.92 -7.06 -7.14
CA GLN A 73 -10.62 -7.46 -8.37
C GLN A 73 -10.41 -6.37 -9.41
N LEU A 74 -9.76 -6.74 -10.53
CA LEU A 74 -9.60 -5.86 -11.68
C LEU A 74 -10.87 -5.93 -12.54
N SER A 75 -11.39 -4.78 -12.93
CA SER A 75 -12.51 -4.65 -13.87
C SER A 75 -12.07 -3.81 -15.06
N SER A 76 -12.35 -4.28 -16.27
CA SER A 76 -12.16 -3.56 -17.54
C SER A 76 -13.29 -2.59 -17.82
#